data_AF-A0A3M7KZW6-F1
#
_entry.id   AF-A0A3M7KZW6-F1
#
_cell.length_a   1.000
_cell.length_b   1.000
_cell.length_c   1.000
_cell.angle_alpha   90.00
_cell.angle_beta   90.00
_cell.angle_gamma   90.00
#
_symmetry.space_group_name_H-M   'P 1'
#
loop_
_entity.id
_entity.type
_entity.pdbx_description
1 polymer ?
#
loop_
_entity_poly.entity_id
_entity_poly.type
_entity_poly.pdbx_seq_one_letter_code
_entity_poly.pdbx_strand_id
1 'polypeptide(L)'
;MDHGTVAGAVATQAPPCPATVVPASKPGLISHDEVRALESSLDHGHSVRALYRFDAALRALSLDEFAAKLRPVMLELAFNLESFNPAFTAVLLKVQSTIGLSGYHARDEALKRLILPLAGEYGLHADQPQGATHRALFAEFYEDLLGEALEPAMRAAATSFPPAAAILYSQMMRDVLGGWRAHRGRPGAGTLIKPPTAPRPPPPSNKASYALGYNLAIEYLADVEKRLELEAFRHLDERVLAPAGRRLRAWEFLEVHAEGEAEHAAIGHAAACGLVPADHAGLLHAAAADHDRDFAAFYDALAAMLE
;
A
#
# COMPACT_ATOMS: atom_id res chain seq x y z
N MET A 1 4.25 71.48 -28.39
CA MET A 1 5.66 71.41 -27.96
C MET A 1 5.64 71.49 -26.44
N ASP A 2 6.13 70.43 -25.78
CA ASP A 2 6.95 70.42 -24.54
C ASP A 2 6.68 71.43 -23.41
N HIS A 3 6.76 71.13 -22.11
CA HIS A 3 7.26 70.00 -21.32
C HIS A 3 6.84 70.26 -19.85
N GLY A 4 6.78 69.20 -19.03
CA GLY A 4 7.06 69.25 -17.58
C GLY A 4 5.83 69.51 -16.68
N THR A 5 5.45 68.62 -15.76
CA THR A 5 6.23 68.25 -14.57
C THR A 5 5.66 66.95 -13.98
N VAL A 6 6.49 65.90 -13.86
CA VAL A 6 6.13 64.65 -13.18
C VAL A 6 6.66 64.72 -11.75
N ALA A 7 5.76 64.58 -10.78
CA ALA A 7 6.08 64.50 -9.36
C ALA A 7 6.90 63.24 -9.06
N GLY A 8 7.98 63.41 -8.29
CA GLY A 8 8.88 62.34 -7.87
C GLY A 8 8.20 61.38 -6.88
N ALA A 9 8.24 60.10 -7.22
CA ALA A 9 7.93 59.02 -6.29
C ALA A 9 9.16 58.76 -5.40
N VAL A 10 8.96 58.87 -4.08
CA VAL A 10 9.96 58.51 -3.07
C VAL A 10 10.04 56.99 -3.02
N ALA A 11 11.18 56.43 -3.43
CA ALA A 11 11.45 55.00 -3.32
C ALA A 11 11.67 54.63 -1.84
N THR A 12 10.70 53.95 -1.24
CA THR A 12 10.88 53.28 0.05
C THR A 12 11.78 52.07 -0.14
N GLN A 13 12.96 52.09 0.46
CA GLN A 13 13.87 50.93 0.49
C GLN A 13 13.17 49.77 1.19
N ALA A 14 13.02 48.65 0.48
CA ALA A 14 12.59 47.39 1.06
C ALA A 14 13.61 46.92 2.11
N PRO A 15 13.16 46.36 3.24
CA PRO A 15 14.06 45.85 4.27
C PRO A 15 14.95 44.73 3.69
N PRO A 16 16.21 44.61 4.15
CA PRO A 16 17.11 43.59 3.65
C PRO A 16 16.57 42.20 3.97
N CYS A 17 16.63 41.33 2.96
CA CYS A 17 16.27 39.92 3.06
C CYS A 17 17.09 39.28 4.19
N PRO A 18 16.48 38.54 5.13
CA PRO A 18 17.22 37.86 6.19
C PRO A 18 18.26 36.92 5.56
N ALA A 19 19.46 36.90 6.16
CA ALA A 19 20.60 36.13 5.69
C ALA A 19 20.18 34.68 5.40
N THR A 20 20.48 34.22 4.19
CA THR A 20 20.25 32.85 3.75
C THR A 20 21.01 31.92 4.68
N VAL A 21 20.27 31.24 5.56
CA VAL A 21 20.83 30.11 6.31
C VAL A 21 21.27 29.10 5.26
N VAL A 22 22.59 28.94 5.11
CA VAL A 22 23.17 27.91 4.24
C VAL A 22 22.62 26.58 4.74
N PRO A 23 21.87 25.82 3.92
CA PRO A 23 21.34 24.56 4.37
C PRO A 23 22.50 23.64 4.72
N ALA A 24 22.40 22.95 5.86
CA ALA A 24 23.23 21.80 6.16
C ALA A 24 23.30 20.92 4.90
N SER A 25 24.51 20.46 4.55
CA SER A 25 24.76 19.57 3.41
C SER A 25 23.62 18.56 3.28
N LYS A 26 22.98 18.50 2.10
CA LYS A 26 21.87 17.57 1.85
C LYS A 26 22.26 16.19 2.41
N PRO A 27 21.48 15.62 3.34
CA PRO A 27 21.66 14.22 3.68
C PRO A 27 21.61 13.44 2.37
N GLY A 28 22.51 12.47 2.21
CA GLY A 28 22.41 11.54 1.08
C GLY A 28 21.03 10.89 1.04
N LEU A 29 20.59 10.45 -0.13
CA LEU A 29 19.42 9.60 -0.24
C LEU A 29 19.80 8.16 0.13
N ILE A 30 18.82 7.37 0.55
CA ILE A 30 19.00 5.93 0.75
C ILE A 30 19.50 5.28 -0.55
N SER A 31 20.41 4.32 -0.44
CA SER A 31 20.96 3.64 -1.61
C SER A 31 20.01 2.57 -2.14
N HIS A 32 20.17 2.22 -3.43
CA HIS A 32 19.48 1.08 -4.03
C HIS A 32 19.75 -0.22 -3.28
N ASP A 33 20.99 -0.44 -2.82
CA ASP A 33 21.38 -1.67 -2.13
C ASP A 33 20.69 -1.80 -0.76
N GLU A 34 20.52 -0.68 -0.04
CA GLU A 34 19.75 -0.68 1.22
C GLU A 34 18.27 -0.99 0.99
N VAL A 35 17.66 -0.44 -0.06
CA VAL A 35 16.25 -0.74 -0.40
C VAL A 35 16.11 -2.20 -0.84
N ARG A 36 17.05 -2.74 -1.63
CA ARG A 36 17.06 -4.17 -1.98
C ARG A 36 17.23 -5.07 -0.76
N ALA A 37 18.09 -4.70 0.18
CA ALA A 37 18.27 -5.46 1.41
C ALA A 37 17.00 -5.49 2.26
N LEU A 38 16.23 -4.40 2.26
CA LEU A 38 14.90 -4.38 2.85
C LEU A 38 13.94 -5.33 2.13
N GLU A 39 13.82 -5.23 0.80
CA GLU A 39 12.99 -6.11 -0.02
C GLU A 39 13.31 -7.59 0.23
N SER A 40 14.59 -7.98 0.16
CA SER A 40 15.02 -9.36 0.44
C SER A 40 14.74 -9.83 1.87
N SER A 41 14.57 -8.91 2.83
CA SER A 41 14.14 -9.29 4.18
C SER A 41 12.67 -9.73 4.24
N LEU A 42 11.84 -9.24 3.31
CA LEU A 42 10.42 -9.62 3.19
C LEU A 42 10.23 -11.01 2.58
N ASP A 43 11.16 -11.48 1.73
CA ASP A 43 11.14 -12.84 1.16
C ASP A 43 11.03 -13.95 2.24
N HIS A 44 11.52 -13.66 3.45
CA HIS A 44 11.51 -14.56 4.60
C HIS A 44 10.63 -14.04 5.75
N GLY A 45 9.78 -13.06 5.45
CA GLY A 45 8.88 -12.38 6.37
C GLY A 45 7.78 -13.28 6.94
N HIS A 46 7.00 -12.73 7.85
CA HIS A 46 5.82 -13.40 8.40
C HIS A 46 4.73 -13.58 7.34
N SER A 47 4.55 -12.60 6.47
CA SER A 47 3.52 -12.58 5.44
C SER A 47 3.69 -13.72 4.44
N VAL A 48 4.91 -13.94 3.92
CA VAL A 48 5.20 -15.03 2.98
C VAL A 48 4.85 -16.39 3.58
N ARG A 49 5.15 -16.62 4.87
CA ARG A 49 4.74 -17.87 5.54
C ARG A 49 3.23 -18.01 5.65
N ALA A 50 2.52 -16.93 6.01
CA ALA A 50 1.07 -16.92 6.11
C ALA A 50 0.41 -17.14 4.72
N LEU A 51 0.96 -16.55 3.66
CA LEU A 51 0.54 -16.75 2.28
C LEU A 51 0.67 -18.23 1.85
N TYR A 52 1.80 -18.87 2.14
CA TYR A 52 1.95 -20.31 1.86
C TYR A 52 0.96 -21.18 2.65
N ARG A 53 0.64 -20.82 3.89
CA ARG A 53 -0.40 -21.52 4.66
C ARG A 53 -1.78 -21.33 4.03
N PHE A 54 -2.12 -20.11 3.63
CA PHE A 54 -3.37 -19.80 2.93
C PHE A 54 -3.48 -20.55 1.60
N ASP A 55 -2.44 -20.55 0.78
CA ASP A 55 -2.35 -21.34 -0.47
C ASP A 55 -2.59 -22.83 -0.20
N ALA A 56 -1.92 -23.40 0.83
CA ALA A 56 -2.12 -24.79 1.19
C ALA A 56 -3.56 -25.09 1.62
N ALA A 57 -4.19 -24.20 2.40
CA ALA A 57 -5.58 -24.34 2.82
C ALA A 57 -6.56 -24.24 1.64
N LEU A 58 -6.32 -23.30 0.72
CA LEU A 58 -7.10 -23.12 -0.51
C LEU A 58 -7.02 -24.37 -1.40
N ARG A 59 -5.82 -24.93 -1.57
CA ARG A 59 -5.61 -26.19 -2.28
C ARG A 59 -6.23 -27.40 -1.58
N ALA A 60 -6.56 -27.32 -0.29
CA ALA A 60 -7.17 -28.43 0.45
C ALA A 60 -8.70 -28.51 0.27
N LEU A 61 -9.37 -27.46 -0.22
CA LEU A 61 -10.84 -27.38 -0.27
C LEU A 61 -11.52 -28.46 -1.12
N SER A 62 -12.45 -29.19 -0.54
CA SER A 62 -13.25 -30.19 -1.27
C SER A 62 -14.41 -29.57 -2.06
N LEU A 63 -14.95 -30.33 -3.02
CA LEU A 63 -16.12 -29.93 -3.83
C LEU A 63 -17.36 -29.61 -2.98
N ASP A 64 -17.52 -30.29 -1.84
CA ASP A 64 -18.72 -30.16 -1.02
C ASP A 64 -18.69 -28.92 -0.12
N GLU A 65 -17.50 -28.36 0.16
CA GLU A 65 -17.32 -27.26 1.10
C GLU A 65 -16.78 -25.97 0.47
N PHE A 66 -16.20 -26.04 -0.74
CA PHE A 66 -15.42 -24.91 -1.29
C PHE A 66 -16.22 -23.61 -1.27
N ALA A 67 -17.47 -23.60 -1.74
CA ALA A 67 -18.27 -22.39 -1.82
C ALA A 67 -18.60 -21.82 -0.44
N ALA A 68 -18.93 -22.69 0.52
CA ALA A 68 -19.28 -22.28 1.88
C ALA A 68 -18.08 -21.66 2.62
N LYS A 69 -16.88 -22.23 2.43
CA LYS A 69 -15.63 -21.74 3.05
C LYS A 69 -15.05 -20.54 2.30
N LEU A 70 -15.09 -20.52 0.96
CA LEU A 70 -14.55 -19.42 0.17
C LEU A 70 -15.38 -18.16 0.26
N ARG A 71 -16.70 -18.27 0.37
CA ARG A 71 -17.55 -17.08 0.42
C ARG A 71 -17.10 -16.04 1.47
N PRO A 72 -16.93 -16.38 2.77
CA PRO A 72 -16.43 -15.40 3.74
C PRO A 72 -15.01 -14.90 3.42
N VAL A 73 -14.11 -15.77 2.94
CA VAL A 73 -12.74 -15.39 2.56
C VAL A 73 -12.73 -14.40 1.40
N MET A 74 -13.54 -14.62 0.38
CA MET A 74 -13.63 -13.73 -0.77
C MET A 74 -14.21 -12.35 -0.39
N LEU A 75 -15.06 -12.28 0.64
CA LEU A 75 -15.55 -11.00 1.17
C LEU A 75 -14.45 -10.24 1.94
N GLU A 76 -13.60 -10.96 2.68
CA GLU A 76 -12.40 -10.38 3.30
C GLU A 76 -11.44 -9.83 2.24
N LEU A 77 -11.17 -10.61 1.19
CA LEU A 77 -10.33 -10.19 0.05
C LEU A 77 -10.93 -8.98 -0.70
N ALA A 78 -12.24 -8.99 -0.94
CA ALA A 78 -12.95 -7.87 -1.59
C ALA A 78 -12.79 -6.56 -0.80
N PHE A 79 -12.97 -6.63 0.53
CA PHE A 79 -12.80 -5.47 1.40
C PHE A 79 -11.33 -5.03 1.47
N ASN A 80 -10.39 -5.97 1.54
CA ASN A 80 -8.97 -5.67 1.54
C ASN A 80 -8.56 -4.93 0.25
N LEU A 81 -9.00 -5.40 -0.91
CA LEU A 81 -8.79 -4.74 -2.20
C LEU A 81 -9.33 -3.30 -2.20
N GLU A 82 -10.54 -3.09 -1.67
CA GLU A 82 -11.10 -1.74 -1.54
C GLU A 82 -10.25 -0.84 -0.62
N SER A 83 -9.62 -1.42 0.40
CA SER A 83 -8.88 -0.70 1.43
C SER A 83 -7.51 -0.17 0.99
N PHE A 84 -6.92 -0.72 -0.09
CA PHE A 84 -5.62 -0.28 -0.61
C PHE A 84 -5.70 1.11 -1.28
N ASN A 85 -6.77 1.44 -2.01
CA ASN A 85 -6.85 2.76 -2.68
C ASN A 85 -6.79 3.94 -1.68
N PRO A 86 -7.52 3.93 -0.55
CA PRO A 86 -7.32 4.91 0.51
C PRO A 86 -5.90 4.91 1.10
N ALA A 87 -5.28 3.76 1.27
CA ALA A 87 -3.92 3.65 1.79
C ALA A 87 -2.88 4.28 0.83
N PHE A 88 -2.92 3.95 -0.46
CA PHE A 88 -2.09 4.57 -1.50
C PHE A 88 -2.33 6.09 -1.58
N THR A 89 -3.58 6.52 -1.52
CA THR A 89 -3.91 7.96 -1.46
C THR A 89 -3.31 8.64 -0.24
N ALA A 90 -3.32 7.96 0.92
CA ALA A 90 -2.68 8.48 2.13
C ALA A 90 -1.15 8.58 1.98
N VAL A 91 -0.50 7.61 1.34
CA VAL A 91 0.94 7.66 1.01
C VAL A 91 1.25 8.89 0.14
N LEU A 92 0.50 9.09 -0.94
CA LEU A 92 0.62 10.27 -1.81
C LEU A 92 0.52 11.57 -1.00
N LEU A 93 -0.47 11.66 -0.11
CA LEU A 93 -0.65 12.83 0.75
C LEU A 93 0.56 13.05 1.67
N LYS A 94 1.17 12.00 2.24
CA LYS A 94 2.38 12.17 3.08
C LYS A 94 3.57 12.66 2.28
N VAL A 95 3.78 12.13 1.09
CA VAL A 95 4.83 12.60 0.18
C VAL A 95 4.59 14.06 -0.21
N GLN A 96 3.37 14.42 -0.61
CA GLN A 96 2.97 15.79 -0.94
C GLN A 96 3.19 16.76 0.23
N SER A 97 2.93 16.31 1.46
CA SER A 97 3.06 17.11 2.69
C SER A 97 4.51 17.46 3.06
N THR A 98 5.50 17.01 2.29
CA THR A 98 6.92 17.38 2.44
C THR A 98 7.28 18.70 1.75
N ILE A 99 6.28 19.52 1.38
CA ILE A 99 6.47 20.85 0.78
C ILE A 99 7.49 21.70 1.55
N GLY A 100 8.48 22.23 0.84
CA GLY A 100 9.58 23.01 1.42
C GLY A 100 10.60 22.23 2.26
N LEU A 101 10.42 20.91 2.42
CA LEU A 101 11.28 20.04 3.24
C LEU A 101 12.02 18.98 2.43
N SER A 102 11.48 18.59 1.27
CA SER A 102 12.08 17.62 0.34
C SER A 102 12.59 18.31 -0.94
N GLY A 103 13.37 17.58 -1.74
CA GLY A 103 13.84 18.06 -3.04
C GLY A 103 12.66 18.41 -3.96
N TYR A 104 12.67 19.62 -4.53
CA TYR A 104 11.53 20.15 -5.29
C TYR A 104 11.09 19.24 -6.43
N HIS A 105 12.01 18.89 -7.35
CA HIS A 105 11.73 17.95 -8.44
C HIS A 105 11.67 16.49 -8.00
N ALA A 106 12.48 16.11 -7.01
CA ALA A 106 12.53 14.73 -6.50
C ALA A 106 11.18 14.27 -5.92
N ARG A 107 10.47 15.19 -5.24
CA ARG A 107 9.12 14.92 -4.72
C ARG A 107 8.13 14.64 -5.84
N ASP A 108 8.12 15.46 -6.90
CA ASP A 108 7.19 15.30 -8.02
C ASP A 108 7.48 14.01 -8.81
N GLU A 109 8.76 13.67 -8.95
CA GLU A 109 9.20 12.39 -9.53
C GLU A 109 8.76 11.18 -8.70
N ALA A 110 8.82 11.27 -7.37
CA ALA A 110 8.29 10.22 -6.49
C ALA A 110 6.76 10.13 -6.56
N LEU A 111 6.06 11.26 -6.59
CA LEU A 111 4.59 11.29 -6.73
C LEU A 111 4.13 10.72 -8.06
N LYS A 112 4.81 11.05 -9.17
CA LYS A 112 4.53 10.47 -10.49
C LYS A 112 4.61 8.94 -10.44
N ARG A 113 5.64 8.39 -9.80
CA ARG A 113 5.80 6.95 -9.61
C ARG A 113 4.66 6.36 -8.81
N LEU A 114 4.32 6.95 -7.66
CA LEU A 114 3.25 6.46 -6.79
C LEU A 114 1.83 6.60 -7.40
N ILE A 115 1.60 7.57 -8.27
CA ILE A 115 0.31 7.76 -8.95
C ILE A 115 0.05 6.66 -9.97
N LEU A 116 1.09 6.11 -10.61
CA LEU A 116 0.93 5.14 -11.69
C LEU A 116 0.24 3.84 -11.23
N PRO A 117 0.68 3.13 -10.17
CA PRO A 117 -0.03 1.95 -9.66
C PRO A 117 -1.46 2.29 -9.24
N LEU A 118 -1.65 3.39 -8.51
CA LEU A 118 -3.00 3.83 -8.11
C LEU A 118 -3.90 4.13 -9.31
N ALA A 119 -3.38 4.68 -10.40
CA ALA A 119 -4.14 4.89 -11.62
C ALA A 119 -4.53 3.54 -12.27
N GLY A 120 -3.63 2.56 -12.22
CA GLY A 120 -3.88 1.16 -12.62
C GLY A 120 -5.08 0.55 -11.90
N GLU A 121 -5.23 0.77 -10.59
CA GLU A 121 -6.40 0.32 -9.82
C GLU A 121 -7.76 0.79 -10.41
N TYR A 122 -7.75 1.93 -11.10
CA TYR A 122 -8.92 2.52 -11.76
C TYR A 122 -8.98 2.23 -13.27
N GLY A 123 -8.17 1.29 -13.77
CA GLY A 123 -8.13 0.91 -15.20
C GLY A 123 -7.51 1.98 -16.10
N LEU A 124 -6.60 2.81 -15.55
CA LEU A 124 -5.96 3.89 -16.30
C LEU A 124 -4.50 3.53 -16.61
N HIS A 125 -4.24 3.23 -17.89
CA HIS A 125 -2.89 2.99 -18.40
C HIS A 125 -2.54 4.00 -19.50
N ALA A 126 -1.26 4.39 -19.57
CA ALA A 126 -0.80 5.34 -20.58
C ALA A 126 -1.03 4.78 -21.99
N ASP A 127 -1.55 5.62 -22.88
CA ASP A 127 -1.79 5.31 -24.29
C ASP A 127 -2.74 4.12 -24.55
N GLN A 128 -3.52 3.70 -23.55
CA GLN A 128 -4.54 2.66 -23.65
C GLN A 128 -5.93 3.24 -23.38
N PRO A 129 -7.01 2.64 -23.93
CA PRO A 129 -8.37 2.94 -23.52
C PRO A 129 -8.57 2.71 -22.01
N GLN A 130 -9.56 3.38 -21.42
CA GLN A 130 -9.95 3.10 -20.03
C GLN A 130 -10.42 1.64 -19.92
N GLY A 131 -9.70 0.87 -19.11
CA GLY A 131 -10.01 -0.52 -18.82
C GLY A 131 -11.03 -0.67 -17.69
N ALA A 132 -11.31 -1.92 -17.33
CA ALA A 132 -12.04 -2.24 -16.12
C ALA A 132 -11.19 -1.88 -14.88
N THR A 133 -11.84 -1.40 -13.83
CA THR A 133 -11.17 -1.22 -12.53
C THR A 133 -10.84 -2.58 -11.92
N HIS A 134 -9.83 -2.67 -11.06
CA HIS A 134 -9.50 -3.91 -10.34
C HIS A 134 -10.68 -4.46 -9.54
N ARG A 135 -11.52 -3.58 -8.98
CA ARG A 135 -12.77 -3.98 -8.27
C ARG A 135 -13.79 -4.61 -9.20
N ALA A 136 -13.89 -4.14 -10.44
CA ALA A 136 -14.79 -4.71 -11.44
C ALA A 136 -14.30 -6.10 -11.86
N LEU A 137 -13.01 -6.24 -12.16
CA LEU A 137 -12.38 -7.52 -12.49
C LEU A 137 -12.52 -8.53 -11.34
N PHE A 138 -12.32 -8.09 -10.09
CA PHE A 138 -12.53 -8.95 -8.91
C PHE A 138 -13.99 -9.37 -8.74
N ALA A 139 -14.94 -8.47 -8.99
CA ALA A 139 -16.37 -8.79 -8.92
C ALA A 139 -16.77 -9.83 -9.97
N GLU A 140 -16.23 -9.74 -11.20
CA GLU A 140 -16.43 -10.73 -12.25
C GLU A 140 -15.83 -12.09 -11.87
N PHE A 141 -14.61 -12.10 -11.31
CA PHE A 141 -13.99 -13.32 -10.80
C PHE A 141 -14.81 -13.97 -9.68
N TYR A 142 -15.28 -13.17 -8.71
CA TYR A 142 -16.14 -13.64 -7.62
C TYR A 142 -17.43 -14.27 -8.14
N GLU A 143 -18.10 -13.62 -9.09
CA GLU A 143 -19.36 -14.11 -9.64
C GLU A 143 -19.18 -15.42 -10.40
N ASP A 144 -18.11 -15.54 -11.18
CA ASP A 144 -17.79 -16.77 -11.90
C ASP A 144 -17.44 -17.93 -10.92
N LEU A 145 -16.71 -17.62 -9.84
CA LEU A 145 -16.32 -18.57 -8.79
C LEU A 145 -17.52 -19.08 -7.97
N LEU A 146 -18.34 -18.18 -7.43
CA LEU A 146 -19.37 -18.52 -6.45
C LEU A 146 -20.78 -18.59 -7.05
N GLY A 147 -20.99 -18.08 -8.27
CA GLY A 147 -22.28 -18.09 -8.94
C GLY A 147 -23.29 -17.08 -8.37
N GLU A 148 -22.81 -16.07 -7.62
CA GLU A 148 -23.62 -14.98 -7.10
C GLU A 148 -22.88 -13.64 -7.26
N ALA A 149 -23.62 -12.53 -7.38
CA ALA A 149 -23.01 -11.21 -7.51
C ALA A 149 -22.35 -10.76 -6.18
N LEU A 150 -21.15 -10.16 -6.28
CA LEU A 150 -20.39 -9.69 -5.12
C LEU A 150 -21.09 -8.56 -4.36
N GLU A 151 -21.67 -7.58 -5.06
CA GLU A 151 -22.18 -6.36 -4.44
C GLU A 151 -23.35 -6.62 -3.45
N PRO A 152 -24.36 -7.45 -3.76
CA PRO A 152 -25.34 -7.90 -2.76
C PRO A 152 -24.70 -8.65 -1.57
N ALA A 153 -23.70 -9.50 -1.80
CA ALA A 153 -23.02 -10.24 -0.73
C ALA A 153 -22.26 -9.31 0.22
N MET A 154 -21.53 -8.33 -0.33
CA MET A 154 -20.86 -7.27 0.43
C MET A 154 -21.85 -6.41 1.22
N ARG A 155 -22.98 -6.02 0.62
CA ARG A 155 -24.04 -5.28 1.34
C ARG A 155 -24.60 -6.05 2.52
N ALA A 156 -24.79 -7.36 2.38
CA ALA A 156 -25.23 -8.20 3.50
C ALA A 156 -24.19 -8.26 4.62
N ALA A 157 -22.90 -8.33 4.27
CA ALA A 157 -21.78 -8.33 5.22
C ALA A 157 -21.48 -6.96 5.86
N ALA A 158 -21.95 -5.85 5.26
CA ALA A 158 -21.67 -4.50 5.72
C ALA A 158 -22.17 -4.18 7.14
N THR A 159 -23.07 -5.00 7.70
CA THR A 159 -23.55 -4.82 9.08
C THR A 159 -22.49 -5.09 10.15
N SER A 160 -21.48 -5.90 9.84
CA SER A 160 -20.35 -6.20 10.74
C SER A 160 -18.98 -5.82 10.18
N PHE A 161 -18.89 -5.56 8.87
CA PHE A 161 -17.64 -5.54 8.08
C PHE A 161 -16.88 -6.89 8.14
N PRO A 162 -16.11 -7.25 7.11
CA PRO A 162 -15.17 -8.38 7.19
C PRO A 162 -14.09 -8.09 8.25
N PRO A 163 -14.04 -8.84 9.37
CA PRO A 163 -13.25 -8.45 10.54
C PRO A 163 -11.74 -8.42 10.29
N ALA A 164 -11.19 -9.37 9.54
CA ALA A 164 -9.74 -9.44 9.33
C ALA A 164 -9.26 -8.24 8.48
N ALA A 165 -9.96 -7.97 7.37
CA ALA A 165 -9.67 -6.86 6.48
C ALA A 165 -9.93 -5.51 7.16
N ALA A 166 -10.98 -5.39 7.99
CA ALA A 166 -11.23 -4.17 8.76
C ALA A 166 -10.11 -3.86 9.78
N ILE A 167 -9.54 -4.89 10.42
CA ILE A 167 -8.38 -4.76 11.31
C ILE A 167 -7.16 -4.31 10.52
N LEU A 168 -6.85 -4.99 9.41
CA LEU A 168 -5.71 -4.64 8.54
C LEU A 168 -5.84 -3.20 8.03
N TYR A 169 -6.98 -2.82 7.48
CA TYR A 169 -7.24 -1.45 7.01
C TYR A 169 -7.03 -0.41 8.12
N SER A 170 -7.57 -0.66 9.32
CA SER A 170 -7.39 0.23 10.47
C SER A 170 -5.92 0.38 10.88
N GLN A 171 -5.15 -0.71 10.80
CA GLN A 171 -3.72 -0.71 11.07
C GLN A 171 -2.94 0.07 10.00
N MET A 172 -3.19 -0.22 8.71
CA MET A 172 -2.60 0.49 7.57
C MET A 172 -2.82 1.99 7.68
N MET A 173 -4.07 2.43 7.87
CA MET A 173 -4.38 3.85 7.95
C MET A 173 -3.79 4.52 9.18
N ARG A 174 -3.80 3.85 10.34
CA ARG A 174 -3.14 4.36 11.56
C ARG A 174 -1.65 4.60 11.30
N ASP A 175 -0.98 3.65 10.67
CA ASP A 175 0.47 3.64 10.53
C ASP A 175 0.92 4.61 9.43
N VAL A 176 0.26 4.61 8.27
CA VAL A 176 0.51 5.57 7.18
C VAL A 176 0.16 7.00 7.61
N LEU A 177 -0.95 7.22 8.33
CA LEU A 177 -1.34 8.58 8.72
C LEU A 177 -0.52 9.12 9.90
N GLY A 178 -0.22 8.28 10.89
CA GLY A 178 0.47 8.61 12.12
C GLY A 178 2.00 8.64 12.00
N GLY A 179 2.56 7.78 11.14
CA GLY A 179 3.99 7.45 11.09
C GLY A 179 4.44 6.60 12.29
N TRP A 180 5.67 6.09 12.24
CA TRP A 180 6.31 5.21 13.26
C TRP A 180 6.02 5.50 14.74
N ARG A 181 5.80 6.77 15.12
CA ARG A 181 5.53 7.15 16.52
C ARG A 181 4.18 6.69 17.05
N ALA A 182 3.24 6.24 16.22
CA ALA A 182 2.01 5.60 16.71
C ALA A 182 2.31 4.30 17.49
N HIS A 183 3.40 3.60 17.19
CA HIS A 183 3.75 2.31 17.79
C HIS A 183 4.50 2.39 19.13
N ARG A 184 5.28 3.46 19.40
CA ARG A 184 5.95 3.64 20.70
C ARG A 184 5.03 4.05 21.86
N GLY A 185 3.73 4.19 21.60
CA GLY A 185 2.71 4.47 22.62
C GLY A 185 2.00 3.24 23.19
N ARG A 186 2.29 2.02 22.71
CA ARG A 186 1.66 0.79 23.27
C ARG A 186 2.26 0.47 24.65
N PRO A 187 1.46 0.47 25.74
CA PRO A 187 1.94 0.04 27.05
C PRO A 187 2.07 -1.49 27.04
N GLY A 188 3.31 -1.99 27.00
CA GLY A 188 3.57 -3.42 26.94
C GLY A 188 5.04 -3.80 27.16
N ALA A 189 5.66 -3.28 28.23
CA ALA A 189 6.73 -3.94 29.02
C ALA A 189 7.36 -2.92 30.00
N GLY A 190 6.95 -2.98 31.27
CA GLY A 190 7.92 -2.98 32.37
C GLY A 190 8.58 -1.70 32.89
N THR A 191 8.30 -0.49 32.39
CA THR A 191 8.81 0.73 33.07
C THR A 191 7.79 1.85 33.13
N LEU A 192 7.27 2.10 34.34
CA LEU A 192 6.54 3.29 34.76
C LEU A 192 7.49 4.50 34.76
N ILE A 193 7.89 4.97 33.57
CA ILE A 193 8.44 6.33 33.42
C ILE A 193 7.28 7.21 32.98
N LYS A 194 6.97 8.20 33.84
CA LYS A 194 6.02 9.29 33.61
C LYS A 194 6.16 9.79 32.16
N PRO A 195 5.09 9.79 31.33
CA PRO A 195 5.23 10.24 29.95
C PRO A 195 5.68 11.71 29.98
N PRO A 196 6.77 12.08 29.28
CA PRO A 196 7.03 13.49 29.05
C PRO A 196 5.84 14.09 28.29
N THR A 197 5.64 15.39 28.46
CA THR A 197 4.71 16.24 27.71
C THR A 197 4.41 15.71 26.30
N ALA A 198 3.12 15.74 25.91
CA ALA A 198 2.61 15.13 24.67
C ALA A 198 3.65 15.20 23.54
N PRO A 199 4.14 14.05 23.03
CA PRO A 199 5.29 14.03 22.15
C PRO A 199 5.00 14.88 20.92
N ARG A 200 5.93 15.80 20.59
CA ARG A 200 5.85 16.62 19.38
C ARG A 200 5.58 15.71 18.16
N PRO A 201 4.64 16.08 17.28
CA PRO A 201 4.34 15.27 16.09
C PRO A 201 5.60 15.09 15.25
N PRO A 202 5.80 13.91 14.63
CA PRO A 202 6.97 13.67 13.80
C PRO A 202 6.97 14.65 12.61
N PRO A 203 8.15 15.10 12.14
CA PRO A 203 8.27 15.94 10.95
C PRO A 203 7.57 15.30 9.74
N PRO A 204 7.03 16.09 8.80
CA PRO A 204 6.40 15.55 7.60
C PRO A 204 7.30 14.61 6.79
N SER A 205 8.61 14.88 6.73
CA SER A 205 9.59 14.01 6.07
C SER A 205 9.65 12.61 6.68
N ASN A 206 9.61 12.47 8.01
CA ASN A 206 9.58 11.17 8.69
C ASN A 206 8.29 10.39 8.34
N LYS A 207 7.15 11.10 8.30
CA LYS A 207 5.87 10.47 7.93
C LYS A 207 5.89 9.99 6.47
N ALA A 208 6.46 10.78 5.57
CA ALA A 208 6.61 10.41 4.16
C ALA A 208 7.54 9.20 3.98
N SER A 209 8.72 9.20 4.61
CA SER A 209 9.63 8.05 4.53
C SER A 209 9.03 6.77 5.11
N TYR A 210 8.30 6.88 6.22
CA TYR A 210 7.57 5.75 6.77
C TYR A 210 6.46 5.26 5.82
N ALA A 211 5.64 6.16 5.29
CA ALA A 211 4.59 5.82 4.35
C ALA A 211 5.14 5.15 3.07
N LEU A 212 6.29 5.62 2.57
CA LEU A 212 6.99 4.99 1.44
C LEU A 212 7.49 3.57 1.77
N GLY A 213 7.96 3.32 2.99
CA GLY A 213 8.36 1.97 3.41
C GLY A 213 7.17 1.02 3.51
N TYR A 214 6.02 1.55 3.95
CA TYR A 214 4.77 0.80 3.97
C TYR A 214 4.29 0.47 2.54
N ASN A 215 4.29 1.46 1.65
CA ASN A 215 3.95 1.27 0.23
C ASN A 215 4.88 0.23 -0.41
N LEU A 216 6.19 0.37 -0.21
CA LEU A 216 7.16 -0.57 -0.77
C LEU A 216 6.86 -2.00 -0.35
N ALA A 217 6.52 -2.23 0.92
CA ALA A 217 6.19 -3.56 1.41
C ALA A 217 4.89 -4.10 0.81
N ILE A 218 3.86 -3.25 0.61
CA ILE A 218 2.61 -3.66 -0.06
C ILE A 218 2.93 -4.15 -1.48
N GLU A 219 3.56 -3.30 -2.30
CA GLU A 219 3.83 -3.61 -3.71
C GLU A 219 4.76 -4.83 -3.85
N TYR A 220 5.77 -4.93 -2.97
CA TYR A 220 6.72 -6.04 -3.02
C TYR A 220 6.07 -7.38 -2.66
N LEU A 221 5.21 -7.40 -1.64
CA LEU A 221 4.52 -8.62 -1.19
C LEU A 221 3.37 -9.01 -2.13
N ALA A 222 2.77 -8.04 -2.84
CA ALA A 222 1.71 -8.28 -3.81
C ALA A 222 2.16 -9.22 -4.95
N ASP A 223 3.40 -9.14 -5.41
CA ASP A 223 3.93 -10.07 -6.43
C ASP A 223 3.88 -11.53 -5.95
N VAL A 224 4.34 -11.80 -4.74
CA VAL A 224 4.30 -13.16 -4.17
C VAL A 224 2.86 -13.60 -3.92
N GLU A 225 2.04 -12.73 -3.34
CA GLU A 225 0.62 -12.97 -3.07
C GLU A 225 -0.12 -13.40 -4.34
N LYS A 226 -0.03 -12.60 -5.41
CA LYS A 226 -0.86 -12.76 -6.60
C LYS A 226 -0.43 -13.95 -7.45
N ARG A 227 0.88 -14.25 -7.49
CA ARG A 227 1.37 -15.49 -8.11
C ARG A 227 0.87 -16.73 -7.38
N LEU A 228 0.93 -16.74 -6.05
CA LEU A 228 0.42 -17.87 -5.26
C LEU A 228 -1.10 -18.03 -5.42
N GLU A 229 -1.87 -16.93 -5.33
CA GLU A 229 -3.32 -16.96 -5.52
C GLU A 229 -3.71 -17.48 -6.91
N LEU A 230 -3.07 -17.01 -7.97
CA LEU A 230 -3.32 -17.50 -9.33
C LEU A 230 -3.11 -19.01 -9.47
N GLU A 231 -2.00 -19.52 -8.95
CA GLU A 231 -1.71 -20.95 -8.98
C GLU A 231 -2.67 -21.77 -8.11
N ALA A 232 -3.05 -21.26 -6.95
CA ALA A 232 -3.99 -21.92 -6.06
C ALA A 232 -5.39 -22.02 -6.68
N PHE A 233 -5.89 -20.94 -7.29
CA PHE A 233 -7.19 -20.94 -7.95
C PHE A 233 -7.19 -21.78 -9.22
N ARG A 234 -6.10 -21.82 -10.00
CA ARG A 234 -5.95 -22.76 -11.13
C ARG A 234 -6.05 -24.20 -10.65
N HIS A 235 -5.38 -24.54 -9.54
CA HIS A 235 -5.47 -25.88 -8.94
C HIS A 235 -6.89 -26.21 -8.45
N LEU A 236 -7.56 -25.26 -7.82
CA LEU A 236 -8.96 -25.41 -7.40
C LEU A 236 -9.88 -25.64 -8.63
N ASP A 237 -9.73 -24.86 -9.70
CA ASP A 237 -10.50 -25.03 -10.93
C ASP A 237 -10.35 -26.44 -11.50
N GLU A 238 -9.10 -26.88 -11.69
CA GLU A 238 -8.80 -28.18 -12.28
C GLU A 238 -9.38 -29.35 -11.48
N ARG A 239 -9.33 -29.27 -10.15
CA ARG A 239 -9.71 -30.37 -9.27
C ARG A 239 -11.18 -30.36 -8.88
N VAL A 240 -11.78 -29.18 -8.74
CA VAL A 240 -13.12 -29.02 -8.15
C VAL A 240 -14.13 -28.55 -9.19
N LEU A 241 -13.86 -27.42 -9.85
CA LEU A 241 -14.86 -26.77 -10.71
C LEU A 241 -14.97 -27.40 -12.09
N ALA A 242 -13.84 -27.72 -12.71
CA ALA A 242 -13.80 -28.32 -14.04
C ALA A 242 -14.48 -29.71 -14.09
N PRO A 243 -14.25 -30.64 -13.15
CA PRO A 243 -14.96 -31.92 -13.12
C PRO A 243 -16.47 -31.77 -12.89
N ALA A 244 -16.89 -30.69 -12.23
CA ALA A 244 -18.30 -30.33 -12.03
C ALA A 244 -18.92 -29.59 -13.23
N GLY A 245 -18.17 -29.39 -14.33
CA GLY A 245 -18.65 -28.68 -15.52
C GLY A 245 -18.77 -27.15 -15.33
N ARG A 246 -18.07 -26.58 -14.34
CA ARG A 246 -18.13 -25.16 -13.96
C ARG A 246 -16.77 -24.45 -14.08
N ARG A 247 -16.01 -24.72 -15.15
CA ARG A 247 -14.69 -24.08 -15.35
C ARG A 247 -14.74 -22.57 -15.19
N LEU A 248 -13.78 -22.02 -14.45
CA LEU A 248 -13.54 -20.60 -14.35
C LEU A 248 -13.07 -20.03 -15.70
N ARG A 249 -13.50 -18.80 -15.96
CA ARG A 249 -13.31 -18.02 -17.19
C ARG A 249 -12.79 -16.62 -16.87
N ALA A 250 -13.20 -16.03 -15.75
CA ALA A 250 -12.84 -14.66 -15.37
C ALA A 250 -11.44 -14.58 -14.72
N TRP A 251 -10.40 -15.03 -15.43
CA TRP A 251 -9.03 -15.07 -14.91
C TRP A 251 -8.30 -13.72 -14.90
N GLU A 252 -8.81 -12.75 -15.66
CA GLU A 252 -8.14 -11.48 -15.93
C GLU A 252 -7.68 -10.77 -14.66
N PHE A 253 -8.51 -10.72 -13.61
CA PHE A 253 -8.11 -10.14 -12.32
C PHE A 253 -6.79 -10.72 -11.78
N LEU A 254 -6.67 -12.05 -11.73
CA LEU A 254 -5.49 -12.70 -11.17
C LEU A 254 -4.29 -12.62 -12.11
N GLU A 255 -4.52 -12.70 -13.42
CA GLU A 255 -3.46 -12.67 -14.43
C GLU A 255 -2.79 -11.30 -14.52
N VAL A 256 -3.56 -10.21 -14.56
CA VAL A 256 -2.97 -8.86 -14.65
C VAL A 256 -2.15 -8.51 -13.42
N HIS A 257 -2.56 -8.94 -12.23
CA HIS A 257 -1.77 -8.72 -11.01
C HIS A 257 -0.52 -9.62 -11.00
N ALA A 258 -0.65 -10.92 -11.27
CA ALA A 258 0.49 -11.83 -11.27
C ALA A 258 1.59 -11.44 -12.29
N GLU A 259 1.24 -10.74 -13.37
CA GLU A 259 2.18 -10.21 -14.35
C GLU A 259 2.68 -8.80 -14.00
N GLY A 260 1.84 -7.95 -13.39
CA GLY A 260 2.10 -6.53 -13.19
C GLY A 260 2.78 -6.15 -11.88
N GLU A 261 2.61 -6.90 -10.79
CA GLU A 261 3.06 -6.44 -9.45
C GLU A 261 4.59 -6.26 -9.33
N ALA A 262 5.37 -7.03 -10.08
CA ALA A 262 6.83 -6.85 -10.13
C ALA A 262 7.22 -5.45 -10.67
N GLU A 263 6.43 -4.90 -11.61
CA GLU A 263 6.62 -3.53 -12.09
C GLU A 263 6.26 -2.50 -11.01
N HIS A 264 5.15 -2.70 -10.30
CA HIS A 264 4.73 -1.83 -9.21
C HIS A 264 5.77 -1.78 -8.09
N ALA A 265 6.33 -2.93 -7.69
CA ALA A 265 7.42 -3.02 -6.74
C ALA A 265 8.65 -2.21 -7.19
N ALA A 266 9.04 -2.32 -8.47
CA ALA A 266 10.14 -1.55 -9.04
C ALA A 266 9.87 -0.03 -9.06
N ILE A 267 8.62 0.37 -9.31
CA ILE A 267 8.18 1.77 -9.25
C ILE A 267 8.26 2.31 -7.82
N GLY A 268 7.78 1.54 -6.84
CA GLY A 268 7.87 1.86 -5.41
C GLY A 268 9.32 1.98 -4.93
N HIS A 269 10.17 1.04 -5.34
CA HIS A 269 11.62 1.05 -5.10
C HIS A 269 12.26 2.36 -5.59
N ALA A 270 11.96 2.75 -6.83
CA ALA A 270 12.50 3.97 -7.42
C ALA A 270 11.98 5.24 -6.73
N ALA A 271 10.72 5.24 -6.24
CA ALA A 271 10.18 6.34 -5.46
C ALA A 271 10.91 6.48 -4.10
N ALA A 272 11.19 5.37 -3.42
CA ALA A 272 11.95 5.36 -2.17
C ALA A 272 13.38 5.90 -2.38
N CYS A 273 14.13 5.34 -3.34
CA CYS A 273 15.49 5.79 -3.66
C CYS A 273 15.55 7.25 -4.09
N GLY A 274 14.51 7.76 -4.75
CA GLY A 274 14.46 9.13 -5.24
C GLY A 274 14.15 10.19 -4.18
N LEU A 275 13.62 9.81 -3.01
CA LEU A 275 13.10 10.78 -2.04
C LEU A 275 13.54 10.56 -0.59
N VAL A 276 13.78 9.31 -0.18
CA VAL A 276 14.02 8.97 1.23
C VAL A 276 15.45 9.34 1.63
N PRO A 277 15.63 10.20 2.66
CA PRO A 277 16.95 10.45 3.24
C PRO A 277 17.59 9.17 3.78
N ALA A 278 18.91 9.03 3.65
CA ALA A 278 19.64 7.85 4.12
C ALA A 278 19.49 7.64 5.65
N ASP A 279 19.45 8.72 6.43
CA ASP A 279 19.20 8.65 7.88
C ASP A 279 17.77 8.24 8.26
N HIS A 280 16.86 8.15 7.27
CA HIS A 280 15.51 7.62 7.44
C HIS A 280 15.40 6.12 7.10
N ALA A 281 16.50 5.42 6.76
CA ALA A 281 16.47 3.98 6.45
C ALA A 281 15.75 3.17 7.55
N GLY A 282 16.05 3.43 8.82
CA GLY A 282 15.38 2.77 9.94
C GLY A 282 13.86 2.97 10.00
N LEU A 283 13.33 4.08 9.48
CA LEU A 283 11.88 4.31 9.35
C LEU A 283 11.27 3.49 8.22
N LEU A 284 12.01 3.34 7.11
CA LEU A 284 11.60 2.52 5.97
C LEU A 284 11.46 1.06 6.38
N HIS A 285 12.51 0.51 7.02
CA HIS A 285 12.52 -0.87 7.53
C HIS A 285 11.42 -1.12 8.56
N ALA A 286 11.24 -0.17 9.47
CA ALA A 286 10.17 -0.22 10.47
C ALA A 286 8.78 -0.34 9.83
N ALA A 287 8.48 0.49 8.84
CA ALA A 287 7.18 0.50 8.17
C ALA A 287 6.91 -0.81 7.43
N ALA A 288 7.92 -1.32 6.72
CA ALA A 288 7.82 -2.58 6.00
C ALA A 288 7.61 -3.77 6.95
N ALA A 289 8.31 -3.81 8.09
CA ALA A 289 8.11 -4.84 9.11
C ALA A 289 6.72 -4.77 9.77
N ASP A 290 6.19 -3.56 9.96
CA ASP A 290 4.83 -3.38 10.46
C ASP A 290 3.79 -3.91 9.47
N HIS A 291 3.95 -3.64 8.18
CA HIS A 291 3.10 -4.20 7.15
C HIS A 291 3.22 -5.72 7.06
N ASP A 292 4.44 -6.27 7.02
CA ASP A 292 4.70 -7.72 6.98
C ASP A 292 3.96 -8.47 8.10
N ARG A 293 4.04 -7.95 9.33
CA ARG A 293 3.34 -8.52 10.48
C ARG A 293 1.82 -8.45 10.33
N ASP A 294 1.30 -7.27 9.98
CA ASP A 294 -0.14 -7.01 9.94
C ASP A 294 -0.79 -7.79 8.78
N PHE A 295 -0.08 -7.91 7.65
CA PHE A 295 -0.47 -8.70 6.50
C PHE A 295 -0.41 -10.21 6.76
N ALA A 296 0.59 -10.68 7.51
CA ALA A 296 0.63 -12.06 7.97
C ALA A 296 -0.59 -12.41 8.83
N ALA A 297 -0.95 -11.53 9.77
CA ALA A 297 -2.11 -11.75 10.63
C ALA A 297 -3.42 -11.82 9.84
N PHE A 298 -3.54 -11.03 8.76
CA PHE A 298 -4.66 -11.11 7.84
C PHE A 298 -4.72 -12.47 7.13
N TYR A 299 -3.63 -12.92 6.50
CA TYR A 299 -3.61 -14.20 5.80
C TYR A 299 -3.72 -15.42 6.72
N ASP A 300 -3.19 -15.35 7.93
CA ASP A 300 -3.41 -16.39 8.94
C ASP A 300 -4.89 -16.52 9.33
N ALA A 301 -5.62 -15.39 9.37
CA ALA A 301 -7.05 -15.40 9.60
C ALA A 301 -7.81 -15.99 8.40
N LEU A 302 -7.42 -15.66 7.17
CA LEU A 302 -8.02 -16.26 5.97
C LEU A 302 -7.77 -17.77 5.90
N ALA A 303 -6.55 -18.22 6.17
CA ALA A 303 -6.22 -19.64 6.22
C ALA A 303 -7.08 -20.38 7.25
N ALA A 304 -7.25 -19.80 8.45
CA ALA A 304 -8.10 -20.38 9.49
C ALA A 304 -9.60 -20.44 9.12
N MET A 305 -10.08 -19.62 8.18
CA MET A 305 -11.45 -19.73 7.66
C MET A 305 -11.62 -20.89 6.66
N LEU A 306 -10.53 -21.32 6.02
CA LEU A 306 -10.52 -22.42 5.05
C LEU A 306 -10.24 -23.78 5.69
N GLU A 307 -9.57 -23.81 6.85
CA GLU A 307 -9.30 -25.01 7.66
C GLU A 307 -10.58 -25.49 8.39
#